data_AF-A0A7N2MEG8-F1
#
_entry.id   AF-A0A7N2MEG8-F1
#
_cell.length_a   1.000
_cell.length_b   1.000
_cell.length_c   1.000
_cell.angle_alpha   90.00
_cell.angle_beta   90.00
_cell.angle_gamma   90.00
#
_symmetry.space_group_name_H-M   'P 1'
#
loop_
_entity.id
_entity.type
_entity.pdbx_description
1 polymer ?
#
loop_
_entity_poly.entity_id
_entity_poly.type
_entity_poly.pdbx_seq_one_letter_code
_entity_poly.pdbx_strand_id
1 'polypeptide(L)'
;MNPICKLHRREDIWKIVSFNHPWVGIVNRSQADINKIVDILVARCKEWEYFATSPDSGHLASKMGSECLAKLLSMHLESVIRAQISSITSLINKSIEELESEMDHHDRPIAVNAGVHFVLKELMRKSIAETQELKRFLTLQAEIAAAGGEALERFREESKKTAVQLLDMESSYLTGFL
;
A
#
# COMPACT_ATOMS: atom_id res chain seq x y z
N MET A 1 19.54 23.23 25.62
CA MET A 1 19.88 22.73 24.27
C MET A 1 19.81 23.89 23.31
N ASN A 2 20.96 24.29 22.78
CA ASN A 2 21.17 25.59 22.14
C ASN A 2 20.51 25.65 20.74
N PRO A 3 19.81 26.74 20.39
CA PRO A 3 19.28 26.95 19.05
C PRO A 3 20.46 27.25 18.13
N ILE A 4 20.92 26.24 17.39
CA ILE A 4 21.98 26.42 16.41
C ILE A 4 21.41 27.30 15.29
N CYS A 5 21.92 28.53 15.33
CA CYS A 5 21.85 29.56 14.32
C CYS A 5 20.46 30.12 13.99
N LYS A 6 20.14 31.27 14.61
CA LYS A 6 19.36 32.31 13.93
C LYS A 6 20.17 32.75 12.69
N LEU A 7 20.06 32.01 11.60
CA LEU A 7 20.65 32.38 10.32
C LEU A 7 19.91 33.61 9.77
N HIS A 8 20.71 34.65 9.52
CA HIS A 8 20.28 35.99 9.19
C HIS A 8 19.46 36.03 7.89
N ARG A 9 18.33 36.74 7.93
CA ARG A 9 17.41 36.95 6.80
C ARG A 9 18.13 37.74 5.69
N ARG A 10 18.67 37.05 4.68
CA ARG A 10 18.95 37.62 3.35
C ARG A 10 18.30 36.74 2.29
N GLU A 11 17.23 37.30 1.74
CA GLU A 11 16.52 36.96 0.49
C GLU A 11 16.09 35.49 0.30
N ASP A 12 14.81 35.24 0.61
CA ASP A 12 13.79 34.42 -0.08
C ASP A 12 14.06 32.97 -0.55
N ILE A 13 15.19 32.33 -0.23
CA ILE A 13 15.58 31.04 -0.83
C ILE A 13 15.31 29.81 0.08
N TRP A 14 14.82 29.99 1.30
CA TRP A 14 14.85 28.94 2.34
C TRP A 14 13.47 28.40 2.72
N LYS A 15 13.27 27.08 2.57
CA LYS A 15 12.18 26.33 3.23
C LYS A 15 12.79 25.28 4.16
N ILE A 16 12.44 25.36 5.44
CA ILE A 16 12.86 24.40 6.47
C ILE A 16 11.70 23.42 6.69
N VAL A 17 11.97 22.12 6.59
CA VAL A 17 10.97 21.05 6.83
C VAL A 17 11.40 20.23 8.03
N SER A 18 10.49 20.04 9.00
CA SER A 18 10.70 19.21 10.20
C SER A 18 9.94 17.90 10.08
N PHE A 19 10.56 16.78 10.49
CA PHE A 19 9.84 15.52 10.64
C PHE A 19 10.50 14.64 11.72
N ASN A 20 10.03 14.72 12.97
CA ASN A 20 10.40 13.87 14.15
C ASN A 20 11.89 13.49 14.38
N HIS A 21 12.84 14.06 13.61
CA HIS A 21 14.27 13.76 13.44
C HIS A 21 14.95 15.06 12.89
N PRO A 22 16.29 15.20 12.90
CA PRO A 22 16.92 16.52 12.78
C PRO A 22 16.56 17.24 11.49
N TRP A 23 16.37 18.56 11.62
CA TRP A 23 16.03 19.46 10.52
C TRP A 23 17.00 19.35 9.35
N VAL A 24 16.47 19.25 8.13
CA VAL A 24 17.26 19.23 6.90
C VAL A 24 17.17 20.60 6.23
N GLY A 25 18.31 21.26 6.04
CA GLY A 25 18.42 22.49 5.27
C GLY A 25 18.42 22.20 3.78
N ILE A 26 17.70 23.01 3.00
CA ILE A 26 17.58 22.88 1.54
C ILE A 26 17.84 24.23 0.90
N VAL A 27 18.59 24.23 -0.20
CA VAL A 27 18.85 25.44 -1.01
C VAL A 27 18.08 25.28 -2.31
N ASN A 28 17.14 26.19 -2.56
CA ASN A 28 16.39 26.20 -3.80
C ASN A 28 17.04 27.11 -4.85
N ARG A 29 16.55 27.02 -6.10
CA ARG A 29 16.88 28.00 -7.15
C ARG A 29 16.44 29.40 -6.72
N SER A 30 17.32 30.38 -6.90
CA SER A 30 16.99 31.79 -6.69
C SER A 30 15.99 32.28 -7.75
N GLN A 31 15.36 33.44 -7.52
CA GLN A 31 14.46 34.04 -8.52
C GLN A 31 15.18 34.33 -9.85
N ALA A 32 16.46 34.70 -9.80
CA ALA A 32 17.28 34.90 -11.00
C ALA A 32 17.55 33.58 -11.74
N ASP A 33 17.81 32.48 -11.01
CA ASP A 33 18.00 31.15 -11.58
C ASP A 33 16.70 30.62 -12.21
N ILE A 34 15.54 30.91 -11.60
CA ILE A 34 14.21 30.56 -12.16
C ILE A 34 13.97 31.33 -13.47
N ASN A 35 14.19 32.65 -13.47
CA ASN A 35 13.98 33.50 -14.64
C ASN A 35 14.92 33.12 -15.81
N LYS A 36 16.09 32.56 -15.51
CA LYS A 36 17.06 32.06 -16.50
C LYS A 36 16.86 30.59 -16.86
N ILE A 37 15.86 29.92 -16.30
CA ILE A 37 15.58 28.49 -16.51
C ILE A 37 16.85 27.65 -16.26
N VAL A 38 17.55 27.95 -15.17
CA VAL A 38 18.75 27.21 -14.79
C VAL A 38 18.39 25.75 -14.56
N ASP A 39 19.18 24.88 -15.19
CA ASP A 39 19.03 23.44 -15.13
C ASP A 39 19.02 22.92 -13.68
N ILE A 40 18.19 21.91 -13.43
CA ILE A 40 18.00 21.39 -12.08
C ILE A 40 19.26 20.71 -11.53
N LEU A 41 20.08 20.07 -12.38
CA LEU A 41 21.33 19.44 -11.99
C LEU A 41 22.37 20.51 -11.61
N VAL A 42 22.42 21.60 -12.36
CA VAL A 42 23.26 22.76 -12.01
C VAL A 42 22.83 23.35 -10.66
N ALA A 43 21.53 23.46 -10.40
CA ALA A 43 21.02 23.89 -9.11
C ALA A 43 21.37 22.92 -7.96
N ARG A 44 21.39 21.61 -8.23
CA ARG A 44 21.82 20.58 -7.27
C ARG A 44 23.30 20.67 -6.94
N CYS A 45 24.16 20.92 -7.94
CA CYS A 45 25.59 21.17 -7.70
C CYS A 45 25.81 22.41 -6.83
N LYS A 46 25.10 23.52 -7.13
CA LYS A 46 25.14 24.74 -6.32
C LYS A 46 24.63 24.54 -4.89
N GLU A 47 23.59 23.73 -4.70
CA GLU A 47 23.09 23.36 -3.37
C GLU A 47 24.15 22.62 -2.56
N TRP A 48 24.85 21.66 -3.18
CA TRP A 48 25.94 20.94 -2.54
C TRP A 48 27.13 21.85 -2.21
N GLU A 49 27.57 22.68 -3.16
CA GLU A 49 28.64 23.66 -2.96
C GLU A 49 28.32 24.61 -1.80
N TYR A 50 27.08 25.14 -1.76
CA TYR A 50 26.63 26.03 -0.69
C TYR A 50 26.84 25.42 0.70
N PHE A 51 26.42 24.17 0.90
CA PHE A 51 26.60 23.51 2.20
C PHE A 51 28.05 23.12 2.47
N ALA A 52 28.82 22.72 1.45
CA ALA A 52 30.21 22.32 1.60
C ALA A 52 31.14 23.51 1.96
N THR A 53 30.87 24.70 1.42
CA THR A 53 31.70 25.89 1.64
C THR A 53 31.25 26.76 2.82
N SER A 54 30.11 26.44 3.45
CA SER A 54 29.54 27.26 4.52
C SER A 54 30.30 27.11 5.86
N PRO A 55 30.74 28.23 6.50
CA PRO A 55 31.53 28.20 7.75
C PRO A 55 30.82 27.47 8.91
N ASP A 56 29.49 27.64 9.03
CA ASP A 56 28.70 27.12 10.15
C ASP A 56 28.09 25.73 9.87
N SER A 57 28.02 25.30 8.60
CA SER A 57 27.30 24.07 8.19
C SER A 57 28.11 23.08 7.37
N GLY A 58 29.39 23.37 7.08
CA GLY A 58 30.29 22.47 6.34
C GLY A 58 30.41 21.07 6.97
N HIS A 59 30.44 20.99 8.31
CA HIS A 59 30.48 19.71 9.04
C HIS A 59 29.17 18.91 8.96
N LEU A 60 28.06 19.56 8.56
CA LEU A 60 26.75 18.92 8.36
C LEU A 60 26.40 18.73 6.89
N ALA A 61 27.27 19.12 5.95
CA ALA A 61 26.97 19.10 4.52
C ALA A 61 26.50 17.72 4.02
N SER A 62 27.04 16.63 4.58
CA SER A 62 26.61 15.26 4.26
C SER A 62 25.21 14.88 4.74
N LYS A 63 24.61 15.68 5.64
CA LYS A 63 23.26 15.50 6.21
C LYS A 63 22.29 16.61 5.78
N MET A 64 22.68 17.44 4.81
CA MET A 64 21.89 18.56 4.30
C MET A 64 21.55 18.35 2.82
N GLY A 65 20.72 19.24 2.28
CA GLY A 65 20.34 19.24 0.88
C GLY A 65 19.21 18.27 0.56
N SER A 66 18.70 18.44 -0.65
CA SER A 66 17.50 17.73 -1.09
C SER A 66 17.71 16.22 -1.29
N GLU A 67 18.94 15.78 -1.57
CA GLU A 67 19.25 14.35 -1.65
C GLU A 67 19.13 13.66 -0.29
N CYS A 68 19.62 14.30 0.78
CA CYS A 68 19.46 13.80 2.14
C CYS A 68 17.98 13.77 2.54
N LEU A 69 17.22 14.82 2.22
CA LEU A 69 15.77 14.83 2.44
C LEU A 69 15.08 13.68 1.69
N ALA A 70 15.39 13.47 0.42
CA ALA A 70 14.77 12.41 -0.38
C ALA A 70 15.04 11.02 0.20
N LYS A 71 16.27 10.76 0.68
CA LYS A 71 16.64 9.52 1.37
C LYS A 71 15.84 9.34 2.66
N LEU A 72 15.76 10.37 3.50
CA LEU A 72 15.01 10.32 4.76
C LEU A 72 13.51 10.09 4.54
N LEU A 73 12.91 10.78 3.56
CA LEU A 73 11.52 10.59 3.20
C LEU A 73 11.27 9.18 2.66
N SER A 74 12.19 8.64 1.85
CA SER A 74 12.09 7.28 1.32
C SER A 74 12.16 6.24 2.44
N MET A 75 13.11 6.37 3.37
CA MET A 75 13.22 5.48 4.53
C MET A 75 11.98 5.53 5.42
N HIS A 76 11.45 6.73 5.65
CA HIS A 76 10.24 6.88 6.46
C HIS A 76 9.02 6.25 5.78
N LEU A 77 8.84 6.52 4.49
CA LEU A 77 7.76 5.94 3.69
C LEU A 77 7.84 4.41 3.67
N GLU A 78 9.03 3.86 3.45
CA GLU A 78 9.28 2.41 3.48
C GLU A 78 8.90 1.79 4.84
N SER A 79 9.31 2.44 5.94
CA SER A 79 8.98 2.00 7.29
C SER A 79 7.46 1.97 7.52
N VAL A 80 6.76 3.03 7.12
CA VAL A 80 5.30 3.12 7.23
C VAL A 80 4.61 2.03 6.40
N ILE A 81 5.00 1.85 5.14
CA ILE A 81 4.43 0.81 4.26
C ILE A 81 4.64 -0.58 4.85
N ARG A 82 5.85 -0.87 5.34
CA ARG A 82 6.18 -2.18 5.94
C ARG A 82 5.34 -2.45 7.19
N ALA A 83 5.20 -1.47 8.07
CA ALA A 83 4.37 -1.59 9.26
C ALA A 83 2.88 -1.83 8.90
N GLN A 84 2.37 -1.13 7.87
CA GLN A 84 1.00 -1.33 7.39
C GLN A 84 0.79 -2.72 6.81
N ILE A 85 1.72 -3.24 6.00
CA ILE A 85 1.66 -4.61 5.46
C ILE A 85 1.64 -5.64 6.61
N SER A 86 2.51 -5.49 7.61
CA SER A 86 2.53 -6.37 8.78
C SER A 86 1.22 -6.31 9.56
N SER A 87 0.63 -5.13 9.74
CA SER A 87 -0.66 -4.99 10.41
C SER A 87 -1.80 -5.64 9.65
N ILE A 88 -1.86 -5.46 8.32
CA ILE A 88 -2.89 -6.08 7.47
C ILE A 88 -2.75 -7.60 7.51
N THR A 89 -1.53 -8.12 7.40
CA THR A 89 -1.26 -9.57 7.47
C THR A 89 -1.73 -10.15 8.79
N SER A 90 -1.48 -9.46 9.92
CA SER A 90 -1.95 -9.89 11.23
C SER A 90 -3.48 -9.91 11.33
N LEU A 91 -4.16 -8.95 10.73
CA LEU A 91 -5.63 -8.91 10.73
C LEU A 91 -6.21 -10.06 9.91
N ILE A 92 -5.64 -10.34 8.73
CA ILE A 92 -6.06 -11.46 7.88
C ILE A 92 -5.90 -12.79 8.62
N ASN A 93 -4.72 -13.04 9.20
CA ASN A 93 -4.47 -14.30 9.92
C ASN A 93 -5.42 -14.46 11.11
N LYS A 94 -5.68 -13.40 11.87
CA LYS A 94 -6.64 -13.43 12.97
C LYS A 94 -8.06 -13.74 12.49
N SER A 95 -8.50 -13.14 11.38
CA SER A 95 -9.81 -13.44 10.80
C SER A 95 -9.91 -14.87 10.27
N ILE A 96 -8.82 -15.44 9.74
CA ILE A 96 -8.76 -16.86 9.34
C ILE A 96 -8.95 -17.75 10.57
N GLU A 97 -8.19 -17.51 11.65
CA GLU A 97 -8.28 -18.29 12.90
C GLU A 97 -9.71 -18.23 13.51
N GLU A 98 -10.34 -17.06 13.51
CA GLU A 98 -11.71 -16.88 14.01
C GLU A 98 -12.73 -17.69 13.17
N LEU A 99 -12.60 -17.66 11.85
CA LEU A 99 -13.47 -18.41 10.94
C LEU A 99 -13.24 -19.93 11.01
N GLU A 100 -12.00 -20.37 11.12
CA GLU A 100 -11.65 -21.78 11.32
C GLU A 100 -12.21 -22.30 12.65
N SER A 101 -12.10 -21.51 13.72
CA SER A 101 -12.66 -21.87 15.03
C SER A 101 -14.20 -21.91 15.04
N GLU A 102 -14.87 -21.02 14.32
CA GLU A 102 -16.34 -21.05 14.21
C GLU A 102 -16.81 -22.26 13.40
N MET A 103 -16.03 -22.67 12.39
CA MET A 103 -16.27 -23.85 11.57
C MET A 103 -16.03 -25.16 12.34
N ASP A 104 -14.97 -25.24 13.15
CA ASP A 104 -14.65 -26.39 14.01
C ASP A 104 -15.72 -26.60 15.11
N HIS A 105 -16.46 -25.54 15.47
CA HIS A 105 -17.61 -25.64 16.38
C HIS A 105 -18.88 -26.22 15.72
N HIS A 106 -18.95 -26.28 14.38
CA HIS A 106 -20.11 -26.74 13.63
C HIS A 106 -19.85 -28.11 12.98
N ASP A 107 -20.04 -29.18 13.76
CA ASP A 107 -19.98 -30.60 13.37
C ASP A 107 -21.10 -31.06 12.40
N ARG A 108 -21.47 -30.24 11.40
CA ARG A 108 -22.45 -30.65 10.38
C ARG A 108 -21.92 -30.41 8.97
N PRO A 109 -22.07 -31.39 8.06
CA PRO A 109 -21.76 -31.21 6.66
C PRO A 109 -22.87 -30.35 6.04
N ILE A 110 -22.79 -29.04 6.24
CA ILE A 110 -23.43 -28.11 5.31
C ILE A 110 -22.70 -28.35 4.00
N ALA A 111 -23.43 -28.76 2.96
CA ALA A 111 -22.90 -29.04 1.64
C ALA A 111 -21.82 -28.01 1.30
N VAL A 112 -20.55 -28.43 1.39
CA VAL A 112 -19.38 -27.54 1.50
C VAL A 112 -19.37 -26.51 0.37
N ASN A 113 -19.88 -26.91 -0.79
CA ASN A 113 -19.96 -26.07 -1.98
C ASN A 113 -21.06 -24.98 -1.94
N ALA A 114 -22.16 -25.19 -1.20
CA ALA A 114 -23.19 -24.16 -1.00
C ALA A 114 -22.79 -23.18 0.12
N GLY A 115 -22.14 -23.69 1.17
CA GLY A 115 -21.60 -22.88 2.26
C GLY A 115 -20.48 -21.96 1.81
N VAL A 116 -19.45 -22.49 1.13
CA VAL A 116 -18.31 -21.71 0.63
C VAL A 116 -18.75 -20.59 -0.31
N HIS A 117 -19.65 -20.90 -1.25
CA HIS A 117 -20.14 -19.91 -2.20
C HIS A 117 -20.97 -18.80 -1.51
N PHE A 118 -21.78 -19.14 -0.50
CA PHE A 118 -22.51 -18.17 0.30
C PHE A 118 -21.56 -17.28 1.12
N VAL A 119 -20.57 -17.88 1.78
CA VAL A 119 -19.55 -17.16 2.56
C VAL A 119 -18.76 -16.19 1.68
N LEU A 120 -18.32 -16.63 0.50
CA LEU A 120 -17.57 -15.77 -0.43
C LEU A 120 -18.42 -14.60 -0.96
N LYS A 121 -19.71 -14.81 -1.24
CA LYS A 121 -20.63 -13.72 -1.61
C LYS A 121 -20.81 -12.72 -0.46
N GLU A 122 -20.98 -13.22 0.77
CA GLU A 122 -21.22 -12.37 1.92
C GLU A 122 -19.95 -11.59 2.35
N LEU A 123 -18.77 -12.21 2.26
CA LEU A 123 -17.49 -11.54 2.50
C LEU A 123 -17.27 -10.40 1.52
N MET A 124 -17.54 -10.63 0.23
CA MET A 124 -17.43 -9.61 -0.81
C MET A 124 -18.40 -8.46 -0.57
N ARG A 125 -19.65 -8.76 -0.18
CA ARG A 125 -20.65 -7.75 0.14
C ARG A 125 -20.22 -6.89 1.34
N LYS A 126 -19.68 -7.50 2.39
CA LYS A 126 -19.16 -6.80 3.58
C LYS A 126 -17.94 -5.95 3.24
N SER A 127 -16.98 -6.47 2.48
CA SER A 127 -15.77 -5.72 2.12
C SER A 127 -16.07 -4.50 1.23
N ILE A 128 -17.01 -4.61 0.29
CA ILE A 128 -17.48 -3.47 -0.52
C ILE A 128 -18.14 -2.39 0.35
N ALA A 129 -18.94 -2.79 1.35
CA ALA A 129 -19.64 -1.88 2.24
C ALA A 129 -18.72 -1.19 3.28
N GLU A 130 -17.69 -1.89 3.76
CA GLU A 130 -16.74 -1.39 4.75
C GLU A 130 -15.66 -0.48 4.14
N THR A 131 -15.40 -0.61 2.84
CA THR A 131 -14.39 0.21 2.16
C THR A 131 -14.84 1.68 2.06
N GLN A 132 -14.27 2.54 2.92
CA GLN A 132 -14.67 3.95 3.04
C GLN A 132 -14.46 4.76 1.76
N GLU A 133 -13.43 4.45 0.97
CA GLU A 133 -13.13 5.15 -0.28
C GLU A 133 -14.20 4.87 -1.36
N LEU A 134 -14.72 3.63 -1.40
CA LEU A 134 -15.76 3.22 -2.35
C LEU A 134 -17.14 3.77 -1.99
N LYS A 135 -17.40 4.19 -0.74
CA LYS A 135 -18.69 4.78 -0.32
C LYS A 135 -19.06 6.03 -1.11
N ARG A 136 -18.08 6.74 -1.66
CA ARG A 136 -18.30 7.94 -2.49
C ARG A 136 -18.76 7.63 -3.92
N PHE A 137 -18.65 6.38 -4.37
CA PHE A 137 -18.95 5.96 -5.74
C PHE A 137 -19.88 4.74 -5.77
N LEU A 138 -21.17 4.99 -5.52
CA LEU A 138 -22.22 3.95 -5.43
C LEU A 138 -22.36 3.11 -6.72
N THR A 139 -22.17 3.72 -7.89
CA THR A 139 -22.22 2.98 -9.18
C THR A 139 -21.06 2.00 -9.32
N LEU A 140 -19.86 2.40 -8.91
CA LEU A 140 -18.67 1.54 -8.91
C LEU A 140 -18.81 0.38 -7.93
N GLN A 141 -19.43 0.61 -6.75
CA GLN A 141 -19.77 -0.48 -5.82
C GLN A 141 -20.70 -1.50 -6.44
N ALA A 142 -21.75 -1.05 -7.14
CA ALA A 142 -22.71 -1.94 -7.79
C ALA A 142 -22.06 -2.78 -8.90
N GLU A 143 -21.18 -2.17 -9.71
CA GLU A 143 -20.45 -2.87 -10.77
C GLU A 143 -19.47 -3.91 -10.20
N ILE A 144 -18.74 -3.58 -9.13
CA ILE A 144 -17.81 -4.52 -8.48
C ILE A 144 -18.57 -5.68 -7.83
N ALA A 145 -19.69 -5.40 -7.15
CA ALA A 145 -20.52 -6.43 -6.56
C ALA A 145 -21.13 -7.37 -7.62
N ALA A 146 -21.58 -6.82 -8.75
CA ALA A 146 -22.10 -7.59 -9.86
C ALA A 146 -21.03 -8.46 -10.52
N ALA A 147 -19.87 -7.88 -10.85
CA ALA A 147 -18.76 -8.58 -11.49
C ALA A 147 -18.19 -9.68 -10.59
N GLY A 148 -17.99 -9.40 -9.30
CA GLY A 148 -17.54 -10.40 -8.34
C GLY A 148 -18.58 -11.50 -8.12
N GLY A 149 -19.87 -11.15 -8.06
CA GLY A 149 -20.96 -12.11 -7.94
C GLY A 149 -21.06 -13.06 -9.14
N GLU A 150 -20.86 -12.53 -10.35
CA GLU A 150 -20.86 -13.33 -11.59
C GLU A 150 -19.62 -14.22 -11.70
N ALA A 151 -18.43 -13.71 -11.37
CA ALA A 151 -17.20 -14.49 -11.36
C ALA A 151 -17.28 -15.69 -10.41
N LEU A 152 -17.90 -15.48 -9.24
CA LEU A 152 -18.04 -16.51 -8.22
C LEU A 152 -19.06 -17.61 -8.62
N GLU A 153 -20.16 -17.26 -9.31
CA GLU A 153 -21.09 -18.25 -9.87
C GLU A 153 -20.44 -19.04 -11.01
N ARG A 154 -19.67 -18.38 -11.90
CA ARG A 154 -18.93 -19.09 -12.96
C ARG A 154 -17.95 -20.09 -12.37
N PHE A 155 -17.18 -19.69 -11.36
CA PHE A 155 -16.25 -20.58 -10.66
C PHE A 155 -16.95 -21.78 -10.01
N ARG A 156 -18.12 -21.56 -9.39
CA ARG A 156 -18.94 -22.63 -8.81
C ARG A 156 -19.39 -23.63 -9.87
N GLU A 157 -19.82 -23.15 -11.03
CA GLU A 157 -20.33 -24.01 -12.09
C GLU A 157 -19.20 -24.80 -12.78
N GLU A 158 -18.03 -24.18 -13.01
CA GLU A 158 -16.85 -24.89 -13.51
C GLU A 158 -16.36 -25.96 -12.53
N SER A 159 -16.36 -25.66 -11.24
CA SER A 159 -15.97 -26.63 -10.20
C SER A 159 -16.90 -27.84 -10.18
N LYS A 160 -18.21 -27.63 -10.30
CA LYS A 160 -19.19 -28.73 -10.41
C LYS A 160 -18.97 -29.55 -11.68
N LYS A 161 -18.81 -28.88 -12.84
CA LYS A 161 -18.60 -29.56 -14.12
C LYS A 161 -17.36 -30.45 -14.08
N THR A 162 -16.26 -29.94 -13.52
CA THR A 162 -15.01 -30.69 -13.36
C THR A 162 -15.20 -31.88 -12.43
N ALA A 163 -15.87 -31.71 -11.30
CA ALA A 163 -16.17 -32.80 -10.36
C ALA A 163 -17.04 -33.89 -11.00
N VAL A 164 -18.09 -33.50 -11.75
CA VAL A 164 -18.95 -34.44 -12.47
C VAL A 164 -18.15 -35.20 -13.54
N GLN A 165 -17.29 -34.53 -14.30
CA GLN A 165 -16.43 -35.19 -15.30
C GLN A 165 -15.49 -36.22 -14.68
N LEU A 166 -14.94 -35.94 -13.48
CA LEU A 166 -14.12 -36.90 -12.76
C LEU A 166 -14.94 -38.11 -12.28
N LEU A 167 -16.15 -37.87 -11.77
CA LEU A 167 -17.06 -38.94 -11.36
C LEU A 167 -17.55 -39.80 -12.53
N ASP A 168 -17.85 -39.19 -13.68
CA ASP A 168 -18.22 -39.91 -14.91
C ASP A 168 -17.06 -40.78 -15.40
N MET A 169 -15.83 -40.26 -15.32
CA MET A 169 -14.63 -41.01 -15.63
C MET A 169 -14.48 -42.22 -14.69
N GLU A 170 -14.69 -42.06 -13.38
CA GLU A 170 -14.66 -43.16 -12.40
C GLU A 170 -15.80 -44.18 -12.59
N SER A 171 -17.01 -43.72 -12.91
CA SER A 171 -18.18 -44.58 -13.14
C SER A 171 -17.98 -45.50 -14.34
N SER A 172 -17.35 -45.00 -15.40
CA SER A 172 -17.06 -45.79 -16.61
C SER A 172 -16.18 -47.01 -16.34
N TYR A 173 -15.27 -46.94 -15.35
CA TYR A 173 -14.47 -48.09 -14.93
C TYR A 173 -15.27 -49.14 -14.16
N LEU A 174 -16.28 -48.71 -13.39
CA LEU A 174 -17.10 -49.61 -12.57
C LEU A 174 -18.18 -50.33 -13.39
N THR A 175 -18.71 -49.72 -14.44
CA THR A 175 -19.68 -50.35 -15.36
C THR A 175 -19.05 -51.26 -16.41
N GLY A 176 -17.73 -51.23 -16.60
CA GLY A 176 -17.03 -52.10 -17.56
C GLY A 176 -16.76 -53.53 -17.08
N PHE A 177 -17.10 -53.86 -15.82
CA PHE A 177 -16.89 -55.17 -15.18
C PHE A 177 -18.19 -55.93 -14.88
N LEU A 178 -19.35 -55.43 -15.33
CA LEU A 178 -20.65 -56.13 -15.33
C LEU A 178 -21.08 -56.39 -16.78
#